data_AF-A0A2E5YK85-F1
#
_entry.id   AF-A0A2E5YK85-F1
#
_cell.length_a   1.000
_cell.length_b   1.000
_cell.length_c   1.000
_cell.angle_alpha   90.00
_cell.angle_beta   90.00
_cell.angle_gamma   90.00
#
_symmetry.space_group_name_H-M   'P 1'
#
loop_
_entity.id
_entity.type
_entity.pdbx_description
1 polymer ?
#
loop_
_entity_poly.entity_id
_entity_poly.type
_entity_poly.pdbx_seq_one_letter_code
_entity_poly.pdbx_strand_id
1 'polypeptide(L)'
;MKVRFETLRRVGAAVVGMCLVLLLVPAAFASSPDAGEQGNYRGQCRRLTRQLEHFEGTILPLAIGRGNRAWEDATNAQIERLWHRRADLCPAYGAERTMMRKAADRMRKFNRLVAAAGRAAVTYFSGGAIP
;
A
#
# COMPACT_ATOMS: atom_id res chain seq x y z
N MET A 1 -2.68 18.33 -54.82
CA MET A 1 -1.98 17.67 -53.68
C MET A 1 -2.64 18.10 -52.37
N LYS A 2 -3.63 17.35 -51.86
CA LYS A 2 -4.51 17.79 -50.74
C LYS A 2 -4.82 16.67 -49.73
N VAL A 3 -3.90 15.72 -49.56
CA VAL A 3 -4.17 14.44 -48.84
C VAL A 3 -3.23 14.20 -47.66
N ARG A 4 -2.32 15.13 -47.30
CA ARG A 4 -1.27 14.86 -46.30
C ARG A 4 -1.43 15.52 -44.93
N PHE A 5 -2.45 16.37 -44.72
CA PHE A 5 -2.58 17.13 -43.46
C PHE A 5 -3.47 16.46 -42.39
N GLU A 6 -4.42 15.61 -42.78
CA GLU A 6 -5.32 14.95 -41.81
C GLU A 6 -4.68 13.78 -41.06
N THR A 7 -3.73 13.08 -41.69
CA THR A 7 -3.01 11.96 -41.07
C THR A 7 -2.09 12.39 -39.94
N LEU A 8 -1.46 13.57 -40.03
CA LEU A 8 -0.62 14.13 -38.96
C LEU A 8 -1.41 14.50 -37.69
N ARG A 9 -2.65 14.95 -37.85
CA ARG A 9 -3.50 15.36 -36.73
C ARG A 9 -4.01 14.17 -35.90
N ARG A 10 -4.19 13.00 -36.53
CA ARG A 10 -4.60 11.77 -35.83
C ARG A 10 -3.46 11.12 -35.03
N VAL A 11 -2.23 11.22 -35.51
CA VAL A 11 -1.06 10.68 -34.80
C VAL A 11 -0.75 11.48 -33.53
N GLY A 12 -0.90 12.81 -33.56
CA GLY A 12 -0.68 13.66 -32.38
C GLY A 12 -1.61 13.34 -31.21
N ALA A 13 -2.89 13.04 -31.49
CA ALA A 13 -3.86 12.69 -30.45
C ALA A 13 -3.56 11.33 -29.79
N ALA A 14 -3.05 10.36 -30.55
CA ALA A 14 -2.67 9.04 -30.03
C ALA A 14 -1.43 9.11 -29.11
N VAL A 15 -0.44 9.96 -29.45
CA VAL A 15 0.77 10.13 -28.64
C VAL A 15 0.48 10.87 -27.33
N VAL A 16 -0.38 11.90 -27.35
CA VAL A 16 -0.79 12.62 -26.13
C VAL A 16 -1.64 11.74 -25.20
N GLY A 17 -2.51 10.89 -25.76
CA GLY A 17 -3.28 9.92 -24.97
C GLY A 17 -2.41 8.87 -24.27
N MET A 18 -1.35 8.40 -24.93
CA MET A 18 -0.43 7.40 -24.37
C MET A 18 0.41 7.93 -23.20
N CYS A 19 0.80 9.22 -23.23
CA CYS A 19 1.46 9.87 -22.09
C CYS A 19 0.53 10.04 -20.88
N LEU A 20 -0.78 10.20 -21.09
CA LEU A 20 -1.74 10.36 -19.99
C LEU A 20 -2.01 9.04 -19.25
N VAL A 21 -1.92 7.90 -19.94
CA VAL A 21 -2.08 6.56 -19.33
C VAL A 21 -0.88 6.21 -18.43
N LEU A 22 0.32 6.71 -18.75
CA LEU A 22 1.50 6.54 -17.89
C LEU A 22 1.43 7.34 -16.58
N LEU A 23 0.59 8.37 -16.49
CA LEU A 23 0.34 9.13 -15.26
C LEU A 23 -0.69 8.46 -14.32
N LEU A 24 -1.38 7.42 -14.79
CA LEU A 24 -2.34 6.64 -14.02
C LEU A 24 -1.75 5.36 -13.43
N VAL A 25 -0.47 5.08 -13.66
CA VAL A 25 0.25 4.10 -12.85
C VAL A 25 0.25 4.68 -11.43
N PRO A 26 -0.48 4.07 -10.47
CA PRO A 26 -0.30 4.46 -9.09
C PRO A 26 1.18 4.25 -8.85
N ALA A 27 1.86 5.31 -8.43
CA ALA A 27 3.16 5.18 -7.81
C ALA A 27 2.95 4.35 -6.54
N ALA A 28 2.86 3.02 -6.72
CA ALA A 28 3.43 2.05 -5.85
C ALA A 28 4.92 2.41 -5.84
N PHE A 29 5.24 3.46 -5.10
CA PHE A 29 6.56 3.66 -4.55
C PHE A 29 6.76 2.43 -3.68
N ALA A 30 7.24 1.38 -4.35
CA ALA A 30 8.13 0.42 -3.78
C ALA A 30 9.02 1.22 -2.85
N SER A 31 8.94 0.87 -1.57
CA SER A 31 9.88 1.24 -0.55
C SER A 31 11.28 0.90 -1.05
N SER A 32 11.88 1.78 -1.85
CA SER A 32 13.21 1.56 -2.38
C SER A 32 14.13 1.48 -1.16
N PRO A 33 15.07 0.52 -1.11
CA PRO A 33 16.08 0.47 -0.05
C PRO A 33 16.87 1.80 0.06
N ASP A 34 16.86 2.61 -1.01
CA ASP A 34 17.50 3.93 -1.06
C ASP A 34 16.71 5.03 -0.35
N ALA A 35 15.43 4.80 0.00
CA ALA A 35 14.60 5.77 0.70
C ALA A 35 15.11 6.10 2.12
N GLY A 36 15.95 5.23 2.70
CA GLY A 36 16.67 5.46 3.96
C GLY A 36 17.96 6.27 3.81
N GLU A 37 18.38 6.63 2.60
CA GLU A 37 19.66 7.28 2.32
C GLU A 37 19.61 8.81 2.34
N GLN A 38 18.81 9.50 3.15
CA GLN A 38 18.98 10.96 3.29
C GLN A 38 18.83 11.39 4.76
N GLY A 39 19.84 12.07 5.32
CA GLY A 39 19.83 12.65 6.68
C GLY A 39 20.76 11.99 7.72
N ASN A 40 20.72 12.51 8.94
CA ASN A 40 21.59 12.09 10.07
C ASN A 40 21.41 10.64 10.53
N TYR A 41 20.32 9.97 10.14
CA TYR A 41 19.94 8.65 10.64
C TYR A 41 20.15 7.50 9.64
N ARG A 42 20.85 7.72 8.50
CA ARG A 42 21.04 6.70 7.43
C ARG A 42 21.45 5.32 7.97
N GLY A 43 22.47 5.27 8.82
CA GLY A 43 22.99 4.01 9.37
C GLY A 43 21.97 3.27 10.25
N GLN A 44 21.18 4.01 11.02
CA GLN A 44 20.12 3.44 11.85
C GLN A 44 18.96 2.94 11.00
N CYS A 45 18.55 3.71 9.98
CA CYS A 45 17.54 3.31 9.01
C CYS A 45 17.92 2.01 8.29
N ARG A 46 19.16 1.91 7.80
CA ARG A 46 19.66 0.70 7.15
C ARG A 46 19.68 -0.50 8.10
N ARG A 47 20.09 -0.31 9.35
CA ARG A 47 20.09 -1.36 10.37
C ARG A 47 18.67 -1.85 10.66
N LEU A 48 17.71 -0.94 10.83
CA LEU A 48 16.31 -1.29 11.07
C LEU A 48 15.68 -2.01 9.88
N THR A 49 15.96 -1.57 8.66
CA THR A 49 15.49 -2.27 7.45
C THR A 49 16.03 -3.68 7.36
N ARG A 50 17.35 -3.89 7.59
CA ARG A 50 17.92 -5.25 7.63
C ARG A 50 17.32 -6.12 8.74
N GLN A 51 17.02 -5.53 9.89
CA GLN A 51 16.36 -6.26 10.98
C GLN A 51 14.95 -6.68 10.58
N LEU A 52 14.17 -5.78 9.97
CA LEU A 52 12.85 -6.11 9.43
C LEU A 52 12.93 -7.23 8.39
N GLU A 53 13.82 -7.12 7.40
CA GLU A 53 14.04 -8.15 6.38
C GLU A 53 14.39 -9.51 7.01
N HIS A 54 15.22 -9.54 8.05
CA HIS A 54 15.56 -10.77 8.75
C HIS A 54 14.35 -11.38 9.49
N PHE A 55 13.59 -10.57 10.21
CA PHE A 55 12.40 -11.07 10.92
C PHE A 55 11.32 -11.54 9.96
N GLU A 56 11.03 -10.77 8.90
CA GLU A 56 10.00 -11.07 7.90
C GLU A 56 10.40 -12.26 7.01
N GLY A 57 11.66 -12.30 6.56
CA GLY A 57 12.12 -13.31 5.60
C GLY A 57 12.65 -14.60 6.23
N THR A 58 13.12 -14.57 7.48
CA THR A 58 13.76 -15.73 8.13
C THR A 58 12.98 -16.23 9.33
N ILE A 59 12.68 -15.35 10.29
CA ILE A 59 12.14 -15.77 11.59
C ILE A 59 10.64 -16.06 11.54
N LEU A 60 9.85 -15.21 10.89
CA LEU A 60 8.41 -15.39 10.78
C LEU A 60 8.05 -16.69 10.02
N PRO A 61 8.65 -17.00 8.85
CA PRO A 61 8.40 -18.26 8.16
C PRO A 61 8.82 -19.48 8.98
N LEU A 62 9.89 -19.35 9.79
CA LEU A 62 10.32 -20.42 10.68
C LEU A 62 9.30 -20.69 11.80
N ALA A 63 8.71 -19.64 12.38
CA ALA A 63 7.67 -19.76 13.40
C ALA A 63 6.40 -20.40 12.82
N ILE A 64 5.97 -19.94 11.64
CA ILE A 64 4.82 -20.49 10.90
C ILE A 64 5.06 -21.95 10.53
N GLY A 65 6.23 -22.27 9.97
CA GLY A 65 6.60 -23.63 9.57
C GLY A 65 6.65 -24.62 10.74
N ARG A 66 6.84 -24.13 11.97
CA ARG A 66 6.78 -24.94 13.20
C ARG A 66 5.39 -24.97 13.85
N GLY A 67 4.41 -24.27 13.29
CA GLY A 67 3.06 -24.16 13.85
C GLY A 67 3.02 -23.50 15.23
N ASN A 68 4.04 -22.73 15.60
CA ASN A 68 4.14 -22.11 16.92
C ASN A 68 3.48 -20.73 16.90
N ARG A 69 2.18 -20.67 17.19
CA ARG A 69 1.40 -19.42 17.18
C ARG A 69 1.92 -18.37 18.15
N ALA A 70 2.31 -18.76 19.37
CA ALA A 70 2.84 -17.80 20.34
C ALA A 70 4.12 -17.12 19.84
N TRP A 71 4.98 -17.86 19.14
CA TRP A 71 6.18 -17.30 18.51
C TRP A 71 5.84 -16.45 17.28
N GLU A 72 4.90 -16.89 16.45
CA GLU A 72 4.41 -16.12 15.31
C GLU A 72 3.87 -14.75 15.77
N ASP A 73 2.98 -14.74 16.77
CA ASP A 73 2.39 -13.53 17.34
C ASP A 73 3.45 -12.59 17.93
N ALA A 74 4.40 -13.14 18.68
CA ALA A 74 5.52 -12.36 19.23
C ALA A 74 6.41 -11.77 18.13
N THR A 75 6.63 -12.51 17.04
CA THR A 75 7.43 -12.07 15.89
C THR A 75 6.71 -10.96 15.13
N ASN A 76 5.42 -11.12 14.85
CA ASN A 76 4.59 -10.10 14.23
C ASN A 76 4.56 -8.80 15.06
N ALA A 77 4.39 -8.91 16.38
CA ALA A 77 4.43 -7.76 17.27
C ALA A 77 5.80 -7.06 17.27
N GLN A 78 6.90 -7.82 17.13
CA GLN A 78 8.24 -7.25 17.01
C GLN A 78 8.45 -6.55 15.67
N ILE A 79 7.99 -7.14 14.56
CA ILE A 79 8.01 -6.53 13.23
C ILE A 79 7.27 -5.20 13.26
N GLU A 80 6.06 -5.17 13.84
CA GLU A 80 5.25 -3.95 13.94
C GLU A 80 5.97 -2.83 14.72
N ARG A 81 6.59 -3.16 15.87
CA ARG A 81 7.40 -2.22 16.64
C ARG A 81 8.58 -1.65 15.84
N LEU A 82 9.31 -2.52 15.12
CA LEU A 82 10.43 -2.11 14.29
C LEU A 82 9.98 -1.23 13.12
N TRP A 83 8.84 -1.56 12.52
CA TRP A 83 8.26 -0.80 11.42
C TRP A 83 7.86 0.62 11.87
N HIS A 84 7.18 0.75 13.02
CA HIS A 84 6.88 2.06 13.61
C HIS A 84 8.14 2.85 13.93
N ARG A 85 9.12 2.23 14.59
CA ARG A 85 10.41 2.87 14.90
C ARG A 85 11.13 3.34 13.64
N ARG A 86 11.11 2.55 12.56
CA ARG A 86 11.67 2.95 11.26
C ARG A 86 10.93 4.15 10.68
N ALA A 87 9.60 4.15 10.71
CA ALA A 87 8.81 5.27 10.21
C ALA A 87 9.04 6.58 10.99
N ASP A 88 9.30 6.49 12.29
CA ASP A 88 9.56 7.66 13.14
C ASP A 88 10.97 8.24 12.92
N LEU A 89 11.97 7.38 12.67
CA LEU A 89 13.37 7.80 12.49
C LEU A 89 13.73 8.15 11.03
N CYS A 90 13.03 7.57 10.06
CA CYS A 90 13.39 7.62 8.65
C CYS A 90 12.30 8.36 7.86
N PRO A 91 12.54 9.61 7.40
CA PRO A 91 11.51 10.49 6.85
C PRO A 91 10.73 9.89 5.68
N ALA A 92 11.41 9.15 4.79
CA ALA A 92 10.76 8.56 3.63
C ALA A 92 9.73 7.47 4.00
N TYR A 93 10.03 6.66 5.02
CA TYR A 93 9.11 5.63 5.52
C TYR A 93 7.99 6.24 6.39
N GLY A 94 8.23 7.39 7.00
CA GLY A 94 7.18 8.17 7.67
C GLY A 94 6.07 8.60 6.71
N ALA A 95 6.41 9.05 5.51
CA ALA A 95 5.45 9.39 4.47
C ALA A 95 4.60 8.17 4.06
N GLU A 96 5.24 7.01 3.88
CA GLU A 96 4.57 5.73 3.59
C GLU A 96 3.57 5.35 4.70
N ARG A 97 3.95 5.47 5.98
CA ARG A 97 3.05 5.21 7.12
C ARG A 97 1.80 6.09 7.07
N THR A 98 1.93 7.37 6.72
CA THR A 98 0.77 8.26 6.60
C THR A 98 -0.13 7.88 5.42
N MET A 99 0.44 7.45 4.30
CA MET A 99 -0.29 6.98 3.12
C MET A 99 -1.07 5.70 3.45
N MET A 100 -0.42 4.71 4.07
CA MET A 100 -1.07 3.46 4.48
C MET A 100 -2.20 3.71 5.49
N ARG A 101 -1.99 4.62 6.45
CA ARG A 101 -3.05 5.00 7.40
C ARG A 101 -4.26 5.62 6.70
N LYS A 102 -4.03 6.53 5.74
CA LYS A 102 -5.10 7.12 4.92
C LYS A 102 -5.83 6.05 4.09
N ALA A 103 -5.11 5.09 3.53
CA ALA A 103 -5.69 3.98 2.78
C ALA A 103 -6.58 3.10 3.69
N ALA A 104 -6.10 2.76 4.88
CA ALA A 104 -6.87 1.99 5.87
C ALA A 104 -8.14 2.73 6.34
N ASP A 105 -8.07 4.06 6.50
CA ASP A 105 -9.25 4.88 6.81
C ASP A 105 -10.27 4.89 5.66
N ARG A 106 -9.80 4.95 4.41
CA ARG A 106 -10.66 4.87 3.22
C ARG A 106 -11.34 3.51 3.11
N MET A 107 -10.60 2.42 3.31
CA MET A 107 -11.18 1.08 3.30
C MET A 107 -12.22 0.88 4.42
N ARG A 108 -11.96 1.40 5.63
CA ARG A 108 -12.96 1.38 6.70
C ARG A 108 -14.24 2.13 6.33
N LYS A 109 -14.13 3.28 5.67
CA LYS A 109 -15.29 4.02 5.16
C LYS A 109 -16.04 3.23 4.09
N PHE A 110 -15.32 2.62 3.14
CA PHE A 110 -15.91 1.77 2.11
C PHE A 110 -16.67 0.59 2.72
N ASN A 111 -16.06 -0.15 3.66
CA ASN A 111 -16.71 -1.28 4.33
C ASN A 111 -17.98 -0.86 5.09
N ARG A 112 -18.00 0.34 5.69
CA ARG A 112 -19.21 0.90 6.31
C ARG A 112 -20.31 1.17 5.28
N LEU A 113 -19.96 1.72 4.12
CA LEU A 113 -20.91 1.96 3.04
C LEU A 113 -21.47 0.64 2.49
N VAL A 114 -20.60 -0.35 2.26
CA VAL A 114 -21.02 -1.69 1.80
C VAL A 114 -21.93 -2.36 2.84
N ALA A 115 -21.59 -2.27 4.13
CA ALA A 115 -22.44 -2.83 5.19
C ALA A 115 -23.80 -2.12 5.27
N ALA A 116 -23.83 -0.79 5.13
CA ALA A 116 -25.08 -0.03 5.09
C ALA A 116 -25.93 -0.39 3.86
N ALA A 117 -25.31 -0.50 2.68
CA ALA A 117 -25.97 -0.93 1.46
C ALA A 117 -26.49 -2.37 1.58
N GLY A 118 -25.74 -3.27 2.20
CA GLY A 118 -26.17 -4.63 2.49
C GLY A 118 -27.40 -4.67 3.40
N ARG A 119 -27.42 -3.87 4.48
CA ARG A 119 -28.60 -3.73 5.35
C ARG A 119 -29.80 -3.16 4.61
N ALA A 120 -29.60 -2.16 3.76
CA ALA A 120 -30.67 -1.57 2.95
C ALA A 120 -31.22 -2.56 1.91
N ALA A 121 -30.35 -3.34 1.26
CA ALA A 121 -30.76 -4.39 0.33
C ALA A 121 -31.53 -5.49 1.06
N VAL A 122 -31.03 -5.97 2.20
CA VAL A 122 -31.71 -6.99 3.01
C VAL A 122 -33.08 -6.49 3.44
N THR A 123 -33.21 -5.27 3.97
CA THR A 123 -34.51 -4.70 4.38
C THR A 123 -35.47 -4.54 3.20
N TYR A 124 -34.99 -4.15 2.03
CA TYR A 124 -35.79 -4.08 0.80
C TYR A 124 -36.28 -5.45 0.34
N PHE A 125 -35.40 -6.47 0.30
CA PHE A 125 -35.73 -7.80 -0.19
C PHE A 125 -36.47 -8.68 0.84
N SER A 126 -36.27 -8.47 2.14
CA SER A 126 -36.98 -9.20 3.20
C SER A 126 -38.25 -8.50 3.68
N GLY A 127 -38.59 -7.33 3.14
CA GLY A 127 -39.74 -6.54 3.58
C GLY A 127 -39.67 -6.09 5.05
N GLY A 128 -38.45 -6.03 5.63
CA GLY A 128 -38.26 -5.68 7.04
C GLY A 128 -38.50 -6.82 8.04
N ALA A 129 -38.56 -8.08 7.60
CA ALA A 129 -38.89 -9.23 8.45
C ALA A 129 -37.71 -9.86 9.21
N ILE A 130 -36.52 -9.22 9.23
CA ILE A 130 -35.34 -9.74 9.96
C ILE A 130 -35.07 -8.82 11.16
N PRO A 131 -35.02 -9.35 12.40
CA PRO A 131 -34.76 -8.57 13.61
C PRO A 131 -33.34 -8.02 13.69
#